data_AF-A0A6N7XPS2-F1
#
_entry.id   AF-A0A6N7XPS2-F1
#
_cell.length_a   1.000
_cell.length_b   1.000
_cell.length_c   1.000
_cell.angle_alpha   90.00
_cell.angle_beta   90.00
_cell.angle_gamma   90.00
#
_symmetry.space_group_name_H-M   'P 1'
#
loop_
_entity.id
_entity.type
_entity.pdbx_description
1 polymer ?
#
loop_
_entity_poly.entity_id
_entity_poly.type
_entity_poly.pdbx_seq_one_letter_code
_entity_poly.pdbx_strand_id
1 'polypeptide(L)'
;MGIEFKHINDARGFIVDKLSDDALLGRNGYMMRQALYIIDYDPAQQQYAADLVRAICEKDTGDLPRRGVTPVVVNLYDLVLGYLDEQDLWEPLVEAEPDTPRLDLIQMLQDTVGVKDVVAPRVNEAIASHPEADIAFVTGVGETFPYVRTHTLLEEISSPIPVVLVFPGRYEQHSDGSTALNILGLTQASTGGYYRATRVFDL
;
A
#
# COMPACT_ATOMS: atom_id res chain seq x y z
N MET A 1 12.81 18.75 6.66
CA MET A 1 13.55 17.71 7.40
C MET A 1 12.48 16.81 7.99
N GLY A 2 12.37 15.58 7.51
CA GLY A 2 11.30 14.66 7.90
C GLY A 2 11.36 14.28 9.38
N ILE A 3 10.22 13.88 9.92
CA ILE A 3 10.12 13.39 11.30
C ILE A 3 10.43 11.89 11.29
N GLU A 4 11.20 11.43 12.28
CA GLU A 4 11.36 10.00 12.53
C GLU A 4 10.65 9.60 13.82
N PHE A 5 9.79 8.58 13.71
CA PHE A 5 9.13 7.96 14.85
C PHE A 5 9.80 6.61 15.12
N LYS A 6 10.14 6.36 16.38
CA LYS A 6 10.72 5.07 16.79
C LYS A 6 9.68 3.94 16.72
N HIS A 7 8.43 4.25 17.04
CA HIS A 7 7.33 3.32 17.01
C HIS A 7 6.15 3.90 16.22
N ILE A 8 5.51 3.08 15.38
CA ILE A 8 4.46 3.53 14.45
C ILE A 8 3.24 4.12 15.20
N ASN A 9 2.91 3.57 16.36
CA ASN A 9 1.84 4.10 17.23
C ASN A 9 2.08 5.52 17.72
N ASP A 10 3.33 5.92 17.93
CA ASP A 10 3.66 7.29 18.36
C ASP A 10 3.34 8.30 17.23
N ALA A 11 3.34 7.82 15.99
CA ALA A 11 3.03 8.61 14.81
C ALA A 11 1.53 8.77 14.55
N ARG A 12 0.64 8.04 15.27
CA ARG A 12 -0.81 8.01 15.01
C ARG A 12 -1.41 9.42 14.92
N GLY A 13 -1.13 10.26 15.91
CA GLY A 13 -1.65 11.63 15.95
C GLY A 13 -1.19 12.46 14.75
N PHE A 14 0.09 12.32 14.37
CA PHE A 14 0.67 13.01 13.22
C PHE A 14 0.09 12.51 11.89
N ILE A 15 -0.02 11.19 11.72
CA ILE A 15 -0.62 10.57 10.52
C ILE A 15 -2.05 11.06 10.33
N VAL A 16 -2.87 10.97 11.38
CA VAL A 16 -4.27 11.42 11.34
C VAL A 16 -4.34 12.91 11.01
N ASP A 17 -3.46 13.72 11.60
CA ASP A 17 -3.44 15.16 11.34
C ASP A 17 -3.19 15.48 9.87
N LYS A 18 -2.09 14.95 9.31
CA LYS A 18 -1.70 15.18 7.92
C LYS A 18 -2.69 14.60 6.92
N LEU A 19 -3.17 13.38 7.14
CA LEU A 19 -4.10 12.71 6.21
C LEU A 19 -5.54 13.24 6.30
N SER A 20 -5.82 14.11 7.27
CA SER A 20 -7.09 14.84 7.37
C SER A 20 -7.06 16.27 6.80
N ASP A 21 -5.92 16.70 6.25
CA ASP A 21 -5.76 18.04 5.71
C ASP A 21 -6.51 18.20 4.37
N ASP A 22 -7.34 19.25 4.26
CA ASP A 22 -8.18 19.50 3.09
C ASP A 22 -7.36 19.78 1.81
N ALA A 23 -6.12 20.26 1.92
CA ALA A 23 -5.25 20.44 0.76
C ALA A 23 -4.67 19.09 0.29
N LEU A 24 -4.32 18.19 1.22
CA LEU A 24 -3.93 16.82 0.89
C LEU A 24 -5.08 16.05 0.22
N LEU A 25 -6.29 16.21 0.76
CA LEU A 25 -7.51 15.62 0.21
C LEU A 25 -8.01 16.33 -1.06
N GLY A 26 -7.32 17.38 -1.51
CA GLY A 26 -7.66 18.19 -2.69
C GLY A 26 -9.05 18.83 -2.67
N ARG A 27 -9.68 18.92 -1.50
CA ARG A 27 -10.98 19.59 -1.28
C ARG A 27 -10.91 21.09 -1.54
N ASN A 28 -9.71 21.67 -1.55
CA ASN A 28 -9.44 23.07 -1.86
C ASN A 28 -9.39 23.40 -3.37
N GLY A 29 -9.75 22.46 -4.25
CA GLY A 29 -9.79 22.66 -5.70
C GLY A 29 -8.44 22.55 -6.41
N TYR A 30 -7.37 22.19 -5.69
CA TYR A 30 -6.07 21.83 -6.23
C TYR A 30 -5.74 20.39 -5.83
N MET A 31 -5.76 19.49 -6.80
CA MET A 31 -5.26 18.12 -6.64
C MET A 31 -3.86 18.03 -7.26
N MET A 32 -2.88 17.54 -6.49
CA MET A 32 -1.60 17.15 -7.07
C MET A 32 -1.83 16.01 -8.08
N ARG A 33 -1.19 16.05 -9.25
CA ARG A 33 -1.18 14.90 -10.15
C ARG A 33 -0.47 13.73 -9.43
N GLN A 34 -1.17 12.61 -9.26
CA GLN A 34 -0.73 11.42 -8.52
C GLN A 34 -0.42 11.71 -7.05
N ALA A 35 -1.47 11.89 -6.24
CA ALA A 35 -1.40 12.05 -4.78
C ALA A 35 -1.10 10.70 -4.10
N LEU A 36 0.11 10.18 -4.31
CA LEU A 36 0.60 8.96 -3.70
C LEU A 36 1.40 9.29 -2.44
N TYR A 37 1.02 8.66 -1.33
CA TYR A 37 1.65 8.81 -0.04
C TYR A 37 2.16 7.46 0.48
N ILE A 38 3.19 7.51 1.31
CA ILE A 38 3.81 6.31 1.89
C ILE A 38 3.85 6.40 3.41
N ILE A 39 3.42 5.32 4.06
CA ILE A 39 3.69 5.01 5.46
C ILE A 39 4.56 3.76 5.49
N ASP A 40 5.84 3.95 5.79
CA ASP A 40 6.80 2.87 6.03
C ASP A 40 6.96 2.63 7.54
N TYR A 41 7.20 1.39 7.93
CA TYR A 41 7.42 1.02 9.33
C TYR A 41 8.38 -0.16 9.45
N ASP A 42 9.05 -0.28 10.60
CA ASP A 42 9.91 -1.43 10.89
C ASP A 42 9.09 -2.74 10.79
N PRO A 43 9.51 -3.75 10.00
CA PRO A 43 8.80 -5.03 9.88
C PRO A 43 8.47 -5.71 11.22
N ALA A 44 9.28 -5.51 12.26
CA ALA A 44 8.99 -6.01 13.61
C ALA A 44 7.71 -5.41 14.23
N GLN A 45 7.19 -4.32 13.65
CA GLN A 45 6.00 -3.61 14.08
C GLN A 45 4.75 -3.92 13.24
N GLN A 46 4.76 -4.96 12.39
CA GLN A 46 3.64 -5.36 11.53
C GLN A 46 2.29 -5.34 12.24
N GLN A 47 2.19 -5.99 13.40
CA GLN A 47 0.94 -6.05 14.16
C GLN A 47 0.46 -4.66 14.61
N TYR A 48 1.38 -3.81 15.08
CA TYR A 48 1.05 -2.45 15.50
C TYR A 48 0.64 -1.56 14.33
N ALA A 49 1.27 -1.72 13.16
CA ALA A 49 0.89 -1.01 11.96
C ALA A 49 -0.52 -1.42 11.50
N ALA A 50 -0.84 -2.71 11.52
CA ALA A 50 -2.19 -3.22 11.22
C ALA A 50 -3.23 -2.65 12.20
N ASP A 51 -2.93 -2.68 13.51
CA ASP A 51 -3.80 -2.11 14.54
C ASP A 51 -3.99 -0.60 14.38
N LEU A 52 -2.93 0.12 13.99
CA LEU A 52 -2.98 1.55 13.70
C LEU A 52 -3.88 1.84 12.49
N VAL A 53 -3.68 1.15 11.37
CA VAL A 53 -4.51 1.34 10.16
C VAL A 53 -5.99 1.07 10.49
N ARG A 54 -6.28 -0.02 11.22
CA ARG A 54 -7.63 -0.30 11.70
C ARG A 54 -8.15 0.85 12.57
N ALA A 55 -7.39 1.29 13.56
CA ALA A 55 -7.82 2.32 14.49
C ALA A 55 -8.06 3.70 13.84
N ILE A 56 -7.33 4.05 12.79
CA ILE A 56 -7.53 5.32 12.07
C ILE A 56 -8.66 5.21 11.03
N CYS A 57 -8.85 4.04 10.41
CA CYS A 57 -9.77 3.85 9.29
C CYS A 57 -11.14 3.26 9.66
N GLU A 58 -11.32 2.73 10.87
CA GLU A 58 -12.59 2.11 11.30
C GLU A 58 -13.79 3.03 11.04
N LYS A 59 -14.81 2.53 10.33
CA LYS A 59 -15.88 3.36 9.74
C LYS A 59 -16.60 4.27 10.74
N ASP A 60 -16.96 3.74 11.90
CA ASP A 60 -17.80 4.47 12.87
C ASP A 60 -16.98 5.11 14.00
N THR A 61 -15.82 4.54 14.33
CA THR A 61 -15.04 4.94 15.51
C THR A 61 -13.62 5.39 15.21
N GLY A 62 -13.21 5.33 13.94
CA GLY A 62 -11.88 5.67 13.49
C GLY A 62 -11.58 7.15 13.60
N ASP A 63 -10.30 7.48 13.70
CA ASP A 63 -9.86 8.86 13.84
C ASP A 63 -10.15 9.70 12.59
N LEU A 64 -10.00 9.11 11.38
CA LEU A 64 -10.28 9.80 10.12
C LEU A 64 -11.78 10.07 9.94
N PRO A 65 -12.70 9.10 10.12
CA PRO A 65 -14.14 9.38 10.12
C PRO A 65 -14.57 10.44 11.13
N ARG A 66 -13.98 10.48 12.32
CA ARG A 66 -14.25 11.54 13.32
C ARG A 66 -13.82 12.94 12.86
N ARG A 67 -12.89 13.03 11.91
CA ARG A 67 -12.49 14.27 11.24
C ARG A 67 -13.26 14.52 9.94
N GLY A 68 -14.29 13.73 9.63
CA GLY A 68 -15.08 13.88 8.41
C GLY A 68 -14.35 13.42 7.15
N VAL A 69 -13.42 12.47 7.29
CA VAL A 69 -12.68 11.84 6.18
C VAL A 69 -13.12 10.39 6.09
N THR A 70 -13.55 9.96 4.91
CA THR A 70 -14.03 8.59 4.66
C THR A 70 -12.91 7.76 4.04
N PRO A 71 -12.25 6.87 4.79
CA PRO A 71 -11.18 6.04 4.24
C PRO A 71 -11.75 4.75 3.65
N VAL A 72 -11.10 4.25 2.59
CA VAL A 72 -11.23 2.87 2.13
C VAL A 72 -9.91 2.13 2.33
N VAL A 73 -9.96 0.90 2.85
CA VAL A 73 -8.76 0.06 3.02
C VAL A 73 -8.83 -1.09 2.02
N VAL A 74 -7.79 -1.19 1.19
CA VAL A 74 -7.62 -2.23 0.18
C VAL A 74 -6.38 -3.05 0.57
N ASN A 75 -6.57 -4.35 0.83
CA ASN A 75 -5.48 -5.25 1.18
C ASN A 75 -5.07 -6.07 -0.05
N LEU A 76 -3.80 -5.97 -0.45
CA LEU A 76 -3.28 -6.67 -1.62
C LEU A 76 -3.32 -8.20 -1.48
N TYR A 77 -3.09 -8.72 -0.28
CA TYR A 77 -3.14 -10.15 -0.03
C TYR A 77 -4.57 -10.69 -0.19
N ASP A 78 -5.55 -10.00 0.40
CA ASP A 78 -6.96 -10.35 0.25
C ASP A 78 -7.41 -10.29 -1.22
N LEU A 79 -6.95 -9.29 -1.99
CA LEU A 79 -7.23 -9.21 -3.43
C LEU A 79 -6.63 -10.37 -4.22
N VAL A 80 -5.40 -10.78 -3.88
CA VAL A 80 -4.73 -11.93 -4.49
C VAL A 80 -5.47 -13.22 -4.15
N LEU A 81 -5.81 -13.44 -2.88
CA LEU A 81 -6.57 -14.61 -2.46
C LEU A 81 -7.93 -14.68 -3.14
N GLY A 82 -8.66 -13.56 -3.19
CA GLY A 82 -9.94 -13.48 -3.89
C GLY A 82 -9.82 -13.80 -5.38
N TYR A 83 -8.77 -13.29 -6.04
CA TYR A 83 -8.52 -13.64 -7.44
C TYR A 83 -8.22 -15.13 -7.63
N LEU A 84 -7.36 -15.72 -6.79
CA LEU A 84 -7.01 -17.13 -6.89
C LEU A 84 -8.23 -18.03 -6.66
N ASP A 85 -9.11 -17.68 -5.73
CA ASP A 85 -10.36 -18.39 -5.47
C ASP A 85 -11.33 -18.27 -6.65
N GLU A 86 -11.54 -17.06 -7.17
CA GLU A 86 -12.42 -16.80 -8.33
C GLU A 86 -11.96 -17.52 -9.62
N GLN A 87 -10.67 -17.81 -9.75
CA GLN A 87 -10.11 -18.54 -10.90
C GLN A 87 -9.98 -20.05 -10.65
N ASP A 88 -10.47 -20.57 -9.51
CA ASP A 88 -10.30 -21.97 -9.08
C ASP A 88 -8.81 -22.39 -9.03
N LEU A 89 -7.90 -21.45 -8.75
CA LEU A 89 -6.44 -21.64 -8.71
C LEU A 89 -5.89 -21.86 -7.29
N TRP A 90 -6.67 -21.55 -6.26
CA TRP A 90 -6.22 -21.66 -4.87
C TRP A 90 -5.85 -23.09 -4.48
N GLU A 91 -6.76 -24.05 -4.62
CA GLU A 91 -6.51 -25.45 -4.23
C GLU A 91 -5.34 -26.07 -5.02
N PRO A 92 -5.24 -25.93 -6.37
CA PRO A 92 -4.06 -26.40 -7.11
C PRO A 92 -2.74 -25.79 -6.65
N LEU A 93 -2.74 -24.50 -6.25
CA LEU A 93 -1.55 -23.83 -5.75
C LEU A 93 -1.10 -24.43 -4.41
N VAL A 94 -2.04 -24.67 -3.50
CA VAL A 94 -1.78 -25.29 -2.18
C VAL A 94 -1.29 -26.72 -2.33
N GLU A 95 -1.84 -27.49 -3.28
CA GLU A 95 -1.38 -28.85 -3.58
C GLU A 95 0.05 -28.87 -4.15
N ALA A 96 0.41 -27.87 -4.97
CA ALA A 96 1.72 -27.79 -5.61
C ALA A 96 2.82 -27.22 -4.70
N GLU A 97 2.48 -26.37 -3.73
CA GLU A 97 3.44 -25.66 -2.87
C GLU A 97 4.49 -26.59 -2.18
N PRO A 98 4.12 -27.75 -1.60
CA PRO A 98 5.09 -28.60 -0.88
C PRO A 98 6.19 -29.17 -1.77
N ASP A 99 5.89 -29.40 -3.05
CA ASP A 99 6.80 -30.04 -4.02
C ASP A 99 7.46 -29.04 -4.96
N THR A 100 7.05 -27.76 -4.90
CA THR A 100 7.55 -26.71 -5.80
C THR A 100 8.67 -25.90 -5.13
N PRO A 101 9.84 -25.76 -5.75
CA PRO A 101 10.89 -24.88 -5.25
C PRO A 101 10.39 -23.44 -5.09
N ARG A 102 10.79 -22.77 -4.01
CA ARG A 102 10.36 -21.40 -3.68
C ARG A 102 10.45 -20.41 -4.85
N LEU A 103 11.54 -20.46 -5.62
CA LEU A 103 11.74 -19.53 -6.75
C LEU A 103 10.72 -19.78 -7.87
N ASP A 104 10.41 -21.04 -8.14
CA ASP A 104 9.44 -21.43 -9.15
C ASP A 104 8.02 -21.04 -8.70
N LEU A 105 7.70 -21.23 -7.41
CA LEU A 105 6.42 -20.78 -6.84
C LEU A 105 6.24 -19.27 -6.94
N ILE A 106 7.30 -18.48 -6.66
CA ILE A 106 7.27 -17.03 -6.83
C ILE A 106 7.03 -16.65 -8.29
N GLN A 107 7.68 -17.33 -9.24
CA GLN A 107 7.49 -17.07 -10.68
C GLN A 107 6.05 -17.41 -11.12
N MET A 108 5.53 -18.56 -10.70
CA MET A 108 4.15 -18.96 -10.97
C MET A 108 3.14 -17.93 -10.43
N LEU A 109 3.34 -17.45 -9.21
CA LEU A 109 2.51 -16.39 -8.63
C LEU A 109 2.65 -15.07 -9.40
N GLN A 110 3.87 -14.68 -9.76
CA GLN A 110 4.11 -13.46 -10.57
C GLN A 110 3.37 -13.50 -11.91
N ASP A 111 3.37 -14.65 -12.57
CA ASP A 111 2.69 -14.84 -13.85
C ASP A 111 1.16 -14.90 -13.68
N THR A 112 0.69 -15.49 -12.58
CA THR A 112 -0.75 -15.65 -12.28
C THR A 112 -1.39 -14.33 -11.84
N VAL A 113 -0.74 -13.58 -10.95
CA VAL A 113 -1.23 -12.30 -10.41
C VAL A 113 -0.41 -11.13 -10.94
N GLY A 114 -0.20 -11.10 -12.25
CA GLY A 114 0.53 -10.03 -12.93
C GLY A 114 0.04 -8.64 -12.51
N VAL A 115 0.98 -7.74 -12.17
CA VAL A 115 0.62 -6.44 -11.57
C VAL A 115 -0.25 -5.59 -12.49
N LYS A 116 0.10 -5.51 -13.78
CA LYS A 116 -0.61 -4.67 -14.76
C LYS A 116 -1.97 -5.25 -15.15
N ASP A 117 -2.05 -6.58 -15.22
CA ASP A 117 -3.21 -7.28 -15.78
C ASP A 117 -4.23 -7.67 -14.71
N VAL A 118 -3.80 -7.87 -13.46
CA VAL A 118 -4.65 -8.37 -12.37
C VAL A 118 -4.65 -7.42 -11.17
N VAL A 119 -3.49 -7.20 -10.54
CA VAL A 119 -3.44 -6.53 -9.21
C VAL A 119 -3.85 -5.06 -9.30
N ALA A 120 -3.26 -4.29 -10.21
CA ALA A 120 -3.57 -2.87 -10.34
C ALA A 120 -5.02 -2.60 -10.78
N PRO A 121 -5.59 -3.33 -11.77
CA PRO A 121 -7.01 -3.25 -12.08
C PRO A 121 -7.91 -3.51 -10.86
N ARG A 122 -7.64 -4.58 -10.09
CA ARG A 122 -8.42 -4.89 -8.88
C ARG A 122 -8.30 -3.84 -7.79
N VAL A 123 -7.11 -3.27 -7.57
CA VAL A 123 -6.92 -2.16 -6.63
C VAL A 123 -7.73 -0.93 -7.07
N ASN A 124 -7.61 -0.56 -8.35
CA ASN A 124 -8.34 0.59 -8.90
C ASN A 124 -9.87 0.37 -8.82
N GLU A 125 -10.36 -0.83 -9.11
CA GLU A 125 -11.78 -1.20 -9.00
C GLU A 125 -12.27 -1.19 -7.54
N ALA A 126 -11.49 -1.73 -6.60
CA ALA A 126 -11.82 -1.72 -5.18
C ALA A 126 -11.94 -0.28 -4.64
N ILE A 127 -11.06 0.63 -5.08
CA ILE A 127 -11.15 2.05 -4.74
C ILE A 127 -12.38 2.69 -5.42
N ALA A 128 -12.58 2.46 -6.72
CA ALA A 128 -13.69 3.06 -7.48
C ALA A 128 -15.08 2.59 -7.01
N SER A 129 -15.16 1.41 -6.41
CA SER A 129 -16.39 0.85 -5.82
C SER A 129 -16.85 1.60 -4.55
N HIS A 130 -16.01 2.51 -4.03
CA HIS A 130 -16.31 3.37 -2.87
C HIS A 130 -16.25 4.85 -3.30
N PRO A 131 -17.21 5.34 -4.11
CA PRO A 131 -17.18 6.70 -4.65
C PRO A 131 -17.28 7.80 -3.58
N GLU A 132 -17.70 7.45 -2.37
CA GLU A 132 -17.74 8.33 -1.19
C GLU A 132 -16.40 8.44 -0.45
N ALA A 133 -15.40 7.62 -0.79
CA ALA A 133 -14.10 7.63 -0.13
C ALA A 133 -13.34 8.93 -0.46
N ASP A 134 -12.72 9.51 0.56
CA ASP A 134 -11.86 10.68 0.46
C ASP A 134 -10.38 10.30 0.30
N ILE A 135 -10.00 9.10 0.78
CA ILE A 135 -8.63 8.60 0.79
C ILE A 135 -8.63 7.06 0.76
N ALA A 136 -7.69 6.47 0.02
CA ALA A 136 -7.50 5.03 -0.03
C ALA A 136 -6.22 4.60 0.68
N PHE A 137 -6.27 3.50 1.43
CA PHE A 137 -5.11 2.85 2.02
C PHE A 137 -4.86 1.54 1.31
N VAL A 138 -3.64 1.32 0.82
CA VAL A 138 -3.21 0.05 0.25
C VAL A 138 -2.28 -0.64 1.24
N THR A 139 -2.70 -1.81 1.73
CA THR A 139 -2.01 -2.64 2.74
C THR A 139 -1.69 -4.02 2.15
N GLY A 140 -1.09 -4.94 2.92
CA GLY A 140 -0.81 -6.31 2.43
C GLY A 140 0.46 -6.44 1.58
N VAL A 141 1.31 -5.41 1.55
CA VAL A 141 2.54 -5.39 0.75
C VAL A 141 3.57 -6.40 1.25
N GLY A 142 3.67 -6.61 2.57
CA GLY A 142 4.62 -7.57 3.14
C GLY A 142 4.25 -9.02 2.81
N GLU A 143 2.95 -9.31 2.87
CA GLU A 143 2.33 -10.60 2.63
C GLU A 143 2.39 -11.01 1.15
N THR A 144 2.39 -10.04 0.25
CA THR A 144 2.49 -10.26 -1.21
C THR A 144 3.91 -10.14 -1.76
N PHE A 145 4.89 -9.85 -0.91
CA PHE A 145 6.29 -9.81 -1.30
C PHE A 145 6.87 -11.24 -1.38
N PRO A 146 7.66 -11.61 -2.41
CA PRO A 146 8.17 -10.77 -3.50
C PRO A 146 7.42 -10.93 -4.83
N TYR A 147 6.22 -11.54 -4.84
CA TYR A 147 5.53 -11.88 -6.08
C TYR A 147 4.67 -10.72 -6.64
N VAL A 148 4.28 -9.74 -5.82
CA VAL A 148 3.71 -8.47 -6.31
C VAL A 148 4.82 -7.40 -6.38
N ARG A 149 5.07 -6.88 -7.58
CA ARG A 149 6.04 -5.80 -7.80
C ARG A 149 5.42 -4.44 -7.41
N THR A 150 5.57 -4.06 -6.15
CA THR A 150 4.92 -2.85 -5.58
C THR A 150 5.27 -1.56 -6.30
N HIS A 151 6.50 -1.41 -6.83
CA HIS A 151 6.87 -0.21 -7.60
C HIS A 151 6.05 -0.11 -8.89
N THR A 152 5.85 -1.23 -9.60
CA THR A 152 4.98 -1.29 -10.78
C THR A 152 3.54 -0.97 -10.40
N LEU A 153 3.07 -1.47 -9.24
CA LEU A 153 1.73 -1.15 -8.77
C LEU A 153 1.52 0.35 -8.56
N LEU A 154 2.49 1.04 -7.94
CA LEU A 154 2.41 2.50 -7.74
C LEU A 154 2.33 3.29 -9.05
N GLU A 155 2.96 2.80 -10.12
CA GLU A 155 2.89 3.44 -11.45
C GLU A 155 1.53 3.22 -12.14
N GLU A 156 0.86 2.11 -11.85
CA GLU A 156 -0.42 1.70 -12.47
C GLU A 156 -1.66 2.14 -11.67
N ILE A 157 -1.49 2.64 -10.44
CA ILE A 157 -2.59 3.20 -9.64
C ILE A 157 -3.08 4.50 -10.31
N SER A 158 -4.37 4.49 -10.67
CA SER A 158 -5.06 5.60 -11.33
C SER A 158 -6.29 5.98 -10.52
N SER A 159 -6.06 6.49 -9.31
CA SER A 159 -7.10 6.90 -8.36
C SER A 159 -7.39 8.41 -8.46
N PRO A 160 -8.67 8.85 -8.42
CA PRO A 160 -9.03 10.26 -8.33
C PRO A 160 -8.82 10.85 -6.93
N ILE A 161 -8.67 9.98 -5.92
CA ILE A 161 -8.43 10.34 -4.51
C ILE A 161 -6.99 9.98 -4.11
N PRO A 162 -6.42 10.65 -3.08
CA PRO A 162 -5.14 10.27 -2.51
C PRO A 162 -5.05 8.79 -2.14
N VAL A 163 -3.90 8.18 -2.40
CA VAL A 163 -3.63 6.78 -2.05
C VAL A 163 -2.43 6.71 -1.12
N VAL A 164 -2.59 6.02 0.01
CA VAL A 164 -1.56 5.81 1.02
C VAL A 164 -1.12 4.35 0.96
N LEU A 165 0.09 4.09 0.48
CA LEU A 165 0.71 2.77 0.56
C LEU A 165 1.30 2.56 1.95
N VAL A 166 0.91 1.48 2.62
CA VAL A 166 1.38 1.10 3.95
C VAL A 166 2.16 -0.21 3.84
N PHE A 167 3.46 -0.18 4.14
CA PHE A 167 4.30 -1.38 3.97
C PHE A 167 5.40 -1.54 5.04
N PRO A 168 5.76 -2.80 5.37
CA PRO A 168 6.86 -3.07 6.29
C PRO A 168 8.18 -2.90 5.57
N GLY A 169 9.02 -1.98 6.04
CA GLY A 169 10.30 -1.67 5.43
C GLY A 169 10.68 -0.21 5.55
N ARG A 170 11.43 0.27 4.55
CA ARG A 170 11.86 1.66 4.47
C ARG A 170 11.63 2.20 3.07
N TYR A 171 11.07 3.40 2.98
CA TYR A 171 11.09 4.19 1.76
C TYR A 171 12.29 5.11 1.76
N GLU A 172 13.05 5.07 0.67
CA GLU A 172 14.23 5.90 0.48
C GLU A 172 14.08 6.72 -0.79
N GLN A 173 14.39 8.01 -0.69
CA GLN A 173 14.54 8.90 -1.83
C GLN A 173 16.00 9.36 -1.87
N HIS A 174 16.67 9.06 -2.98
CA HIS A 174 18.06 9.41 -3.17
C HIS A 174 18.21 10.80 -3.78
N SER A 175 19.39 11.40 -3.61
CA SER A 175 19.69 12.75 -4.10
C SER A 175 19.66 12.88 -5.62
N ASP A 176 19.79 11.78 -6.35
CA ASP A 176 19.67 11.72 -7.81
C ASP A 176 18.22 11.62 -8.30
N GLY A 177 17.25 11.63 -7.37
CA GLY A 177 15.82 11.54 -7.66
C GLY A 177 15.29 10.12 -7.80
N SER A 178 16.12 9.09 -7.67
CA SER A 178 15.68 7.70 -7.62
C SER A 178 15.00 7.37 -6.28
N THR A 179 14.09 6.41 -6.31
CA THR A 179 13.34 5.96 -5.12
C THR A 179 13.45 4.45 -4.92
N ALA A 180 13.39 4.01 -3.66
CA ALA A 180 13.47 2.60 -3.30
C ALA A 180 12.39 2.22 -2.27
N LEU A 181 11.72 1.07 -2.49
CA LEU A 181 10.89 0.39 -1.49
C LEU A 181 11.67 -0.79 -0.94
N ASN A 182 12.39 -0.61 0.16
CA ASN A 182 13.13 -1.66 0.84
C ASN A 182 12.16 -2.47 1.72
N ILE A 183 11.36 -3.33 1.09
CA ILE A 183 10.33 -4.15 1.74
C ILE A 183 11.00 -5.21 2.62
N LEU A 184 10.50 -5.39 3.84
CA LEU A 184 11.05 -6.29 4.87
C LEU A 184 12.52 -6.04 5.20
N GLY A 185 13.02 -4.81 4.99
CA GLY A 185 14.42 -4.46 5.19
C GLY A 185 15.37 -5.07 4.16
N LEU A 186 14.83 -5.69 3.10
CA LEU A 186 15.62 -6.24 2.01
C LEU A 186 15.88 -5.14 0.99
N THR A 187 17.16 -4.81 0.80
CA THR A 187 17.57 -3.87 -0.25
C THR A 187 17.15 -4.42 -1.60
N GLN A 188 16.28 -3.70 -2.28
CA GLN A 188 15.90 -4.09 -3.62
C GLN A 188 16.99 -3.61 -4.58
N ALA A 189 17.45 -4.50 -5.45
CA ALA A 189 18.34 -4.11 -6.54
C ALA A 189 17.68 -2.94 -7.25
N SER A 190 18.43 -1.84 -7.41
CA SER A 190 17.95 -0.56 -7.92
C SER A 190 17.38 -0.72 -9.33
N THR A 191 16.13 -1.15 -9.45
CA THR A 191 15.35 -1.09 -10.69
C THR A 191 14.79 0.32 -10.90
N GLY A 192 15.57 1.35 -10.52
CA GLY A 192 15.39 2.75 -10.87
C GLY A 192 13.94 3.22 -10.91
N GLY A 193 13.14 2.90 -9.89
CA GLY A 193 11.76 3.34 -9.84
C GLY A 193 11.73 4.87 -9.73
N TYR A 194 11.24 5.53 -10.77
CA TYR A 194 11.01 6.98 -10.78
C TYR A 194 9.54 7.32 -10.43
N TYR A 195 8.90 6.51 -9.58
CA TYR A 195 7.55 6.82 -9.13
C TYR A 195 7.58 7.96 -8.12
N ARG A 196 6.59 8.85 -8.21
CA ARG A 196 6.47 10.00 -7.32
C ARG A 196 5.52 9.65 -6.19
N ALA A 197 6.09 9.43 -5.01
CA ALA A 197 5.35 9.29 -3.78
C ALA A 197 5.93 10.23 -2.72
N THR A 198 5.09 10.69 -1.81
CA THR A 198 5.51 11.51 -0.68
C THR A 198 5.38 10.71 0.60
N ARG A 199 6.49 10.52 1.32
CA ARG A 199 6.44 9.88 2.64
C ARG A 199 5.63 10.77 3.59
N VAL A 200 4.65 10.20 4.29
CA VAL A 200 3.75 10.95 5.18
C VAL A 200 4.53 11.69 6.26
N PHE A 201 5.61 11.09 6.77
CA PHE A 201 6.46 11.67 7.81
C PHE A 201 7.33 12.85 7.34
N ASP A 202 7.34 13.14 6.04
CA ASP A 202 8.07 14.25 5.45
C ASP A 202 7.15 15.46 5.13
N LEU A 203 5.84 15.34 5.44
CA LEU A 203 4.80 16.38 5.27
C LEU A 203 4.79 17.47 6.35
#